data_AF-A0A938CEK3-F1
#
_entry.id   AF-A0A938CEK3-F1
#
_cell.length_a   1.000
_cell.length_b   1.000
_cell.length_c   1.000
_cell.angle_alpha   90.00
_cell.angle_beta   90.00
_cell.angle_gamma   90.00
#
_symmetry.space_group_name_H-M   'P 1'
#
loop_
_entity.id
_entity.type
_entity.pdbx_description
1 polymer ?
#
loop_
_entity_poly.entity_id
_entity_poly.type
_entity_poly.pdbx_seq_one_letter_code
_entity_poly.pdbx_strand_id
1 'polypeptide(L)' 'GSWRYEFYACQDLPDRLEPLNRHIDAFAHLYNHHRPHGALGGRTPNEYLSLTRQQNPTSHIY' A
#
# COMPACT_ATOMS: atom_id res chain seq x y z
N GLY A 1 22.48 7.49 12.02
CA GLY A 1 21.89 6.48 12.93
C GLY A 1 20.43 6.78 13.12
N SER A 2 19.55 5.83 12.82
CA SER A 2 18.16 5.71 13.30
C SER A 2 17.46 4.63 12.47
N TRP A 3 17.88 3.37 12.60
CA TRP A 3 17.04 2.24 12.23
C TRP A 3 16.00 2.12 13.33
N ARG A 4 14.88 2.85 13.18
CA ARG A 4 13.79 2.86 14.17
C ARG A 4 13.20 1.46 14.25
N TYR A 5 13.41 0.86 15.41
CA TYR A 5 12.78 -0.33 15.98
C TYR A 5 11.24 -0.17 16.07
N GLU A 6 10.54 -0.05 14.95
CA GLU A 6 9.07 0.00 14.91
C GLU A 6 8.46 -1.30 14.36
N PHE A 7 9.24 -2.38 14.24
CA PHE A 7 8.83 -3.56 13.47
C PHE A 7 8.18 -4.70 14.28
N TYR A 8 8.09 -4.61 15.60
CA TYR A 8 7.40 -5.64 16.40
C TYR A 8 6.46 -5.00 17.43
N ALA A 9 5.42 -4.32 16.95
CA ALA A 9 4.23 -4.20 17.77
C ALA A 9 3.62 -5.61 17.87
N CYS A 10 3.85 -6.30 18.99
CA CYS A 10 3.15 -7.53 19.33
C CYS A 10 1.72 -7.17 19.74
N GLN A 11 0.87 -6.84 18.77
CA GLN A 11 -0.57 -6.83 18.99
C GLN A 11 -1.07 -8.26 18.81
N ASP A 12 -1.91 -8.71 19.74
CA ASP A 12 -2.63 -9.96 19.57
C ASP A 12 -3.49 -9.83 18.30
N LEU A 13 -3.17 -10.66 17.31
CA LEU A 13 -3.93 -10.72 16.09
C LEU A 13 -5.29 -11.34 16.40
N PRO A 14 -6.37 -10.84 15.78
CA PRO A 14 -7.65 -11.53 15.84
C PRO A 14 -7.49 -12.96 15.31
N ASP A 15 -8.12 -13.93 16.00
CA ASP A 15 -8.14 -15.34 15.60
C ASP A 15 -9.19 -15.65 14.52
N ARG A 16 -9.99 -14.64 14.14
CA ARG A 16 -11.02 -14.74 13.11
C ARG A 16 -10.66 -13.92 11.87
N LEU A 17 -11.04 -14.45 10.71
CA LEU A 17 -10.77 -13.85 9.40
C LEU A 17 -11.40 -12.46 9.24
N GLU A 18 -12.65 -12.28 9.68
CA GLU A 18 -13.38 -11.02 9.50
C GLU A 18 -12.68 -9.81 10.17
N PRO A 19 -12.31 -9.85 11.46
CA PRO A 19 -11.54 -8.77 12.07
C PRO A 19 -10.11 -8.67 11.54
N LEU A 20 -9.50 -9.75 11.08
CA LEU A 20 -8.18 -9.72 10.44
C LEU A 20 -8.21 -8.93 9.11
N ASN A 21 -9.24 -9.15 8.29
CA ASN A 21 -9.42 -8.45 7.01
C ASN A 21 -9.43 -6.93 7.20
N ARG A 22 -10.08 -6.43 8.26
CA ARG A 22 -10.08 -4.98 8.56
C ARG A 22 -8.67 -4.41 8.76
N HIS A 23 -7.78 -5.17 9.41
CA HIS A 23 -6.40 -4.74 9.62
C HIS A 23 -5.62 -4.76 8.29
N ILE A 24 -5.85 -5.77 7.47
CA ILE A 24 -5.26 -5.88 6.13
C ILE A 24 -5.71 -4.71 5.25
N ASP A 25 -7.00 -4.38 5.24
CA ASP A 25 -7.57 -3.28 4.47
C ASP A 25 -6.99 -1.93 4.92
N ALA A 26 -6.89 -1.71 6.24
CA ALA A 26 -6.29 -0.51 6.80
C ALA A 26 -4.81 -0.38 6.39
N PHE A 27 -4.06 -1.49 6.46
CA PHE A 27 -2.68 -1.52 6.00
C PHE A 27 -2.56 -1.24 4.51
N ALA A 28 -3.39 -1.89 3.69
CA ALA A 28 -3.40 -1.71 2.23
C ALA A 28 -3.71 -0.26 1.86
N HIS A 29 -4.69 0.37 2.52
CA HIS A 29 -4.98 1.79 2.32
C HIS A 29 -3.77 2.67 2.67
N LEU A 30 -3.17 2.44 3.84
CA LEU A 30 -1.99 3.21 4.28
C LEU A 30 -0.80 3.06 3.33
N TYR A 31 -0.51 1.84 2.89
CA TYR A 31 0.56 1.55 1.94
C TYR A 31 0.31 2.22 0.59
N ASN A 32 -0.90 2.07 0.04
CA ASN A 32 -1.21 2.52 -1.31
C ASN A 32 -1.43 4.03 -1.44
N HIS A 33 -1.86 4.72 -0.38
CA HIS A 33 -2.30 6.12 -0.45
C HIS A 33 -1.42 7.11 0.32
N HIS A 34 -0.64 6.65 1.30
CA HIS A 34 0.08 7.57 2.20
C HIS A 34 1.59 7.35 2.24
N ARG A 35 2.11 6.22 1.74
CA ARG A 35 3.55 5.92 1.79
C ARG A 35 4.21 6.13 0.43
N PRO A 36 4.88 7.27 0.20
CA PRO A 36 5.68 7.44 -1.00
C PRO A 36 6.89 6.50 -1.00
N HIS A 37 7.20 5.95 -2.16
CA HIS A 37 8.31 5.01 -2.34
C HIS A 37 9.36 5.60 -3.28
N GLY A 38 10.64 5.52 -2.90
CA GLY A 38 11.75 6.00 -3.72
C GLY A 38 11.81 5.31 -5.10
N ALA A 39 11.50 4.01 -5.15
CA ALA A 39 11.43 3.23 -6.39
C ALA A 39 10.32 3.73 -7.36
N LEU A 40 9.30 4.41 -6.86
CA LEU A 40 8.22 5.02 -7.67
C LEU A 40 8.47 6.52 -7.91
N GLY A 41 9.71 6.97 -7.78
CA GLY A 41 10.08 8.38 -7.92
C GLY A 41 9.46 9.26 -6.83
N GLY A 42 9.36 8.74 -5.61
CA GLY A 42 8.81 9.48 -4.46
C GLY A 42 7.29 9.55 -4.43
N ARG A 43 6.59 8.72 -5.22
CA ARG A 43 5.12 8.65 -5.28
C ARG A 43 4.59 7.48 -4.48
N THR A 44 3.34 7.58 -4.07
CA THR A 44 2.57 6.44 -3.56
C THR A 44 2.22 5.48 -4.70
N PRO A 45 1.93 4.20 -4.40
CA PRO A 45 1.48 3.23 -5.40
C PRO A 45 0.28 3.72 -6.21
N ASN A 46 -0.70 4.36 -5.58
CA ASN A 46 -1.90 4.83 -6.26
C ASN A 46 -1.62 5.99 -7.23
N GLU A 47 -0.79 6.95 -6.82
CA GLU A 47 -0.34 8.05 -7.69
C GLU A 47 0.43 7.53 -8.91
N TYR A 48 1.36 6.58 -8.68
CA TYR A 48 2.12 5.96 -9.77
C TYR A 48 1.18 5.25 -10.75
N LEU A 49 0.27 4.41 -10.25
CA LEU A 49 -0.70 3.69 -11.07
C LEU A 49 -1.58 4.65 -11.89
N SER A 50 -2.03 5.75 -11.29
CA SER A 50 -2.86 6.76 -11.96
C SER A 50 -2.11 7.41 -13.13
N LEU A 51 -0.83 7.75 -12.94
CA LEU A 51 0.03 8.27 -14.01
C LEU A 51 0.27 7.23 -15.10
N THR A 52 0.55 5.98 -14.74
CA THR A 52 0.75 4.90 -15.72
C THR A 52 -0.51 4.68 -16.58
N ARG A 53 -1.71 4.72 -15.96
CA ARG A 53 -2.99 4.60 -16.70
C ARG A 53 -3.23 5.76 -17.67
N GLN A 54 -2.81 6.98 -17.30
CA GLN A 54 -2.90 8.14 -18.18
C GLN A 54 -1.90 8.06 -19.34
N GLN A 55 -0.70 7.52 -19.11
CA GLN A 55 0.35 7.38 -20.11
C GLN A 55 0.08 6.22 -21.09
N ASN A 56 -0.50 5.13 -20.59
CA ASN A 56 -0.89 3.96 -21.37
C ASN A 56 -2.38 3.69 -21.16
N PRO A 57 -3.29 4.48 -21.77
CA PRO A 57 -4.70 4.13 -21.78
C PRO A 57 -4.82 2.75 -22.43
N THR A 58 -5.34 1.78 -21.69
CA THR A 58 -5.48 0.40 -22.14
C THR A 58 -6.17 0.37 -23.51
N SER A 59 -5.44 0.02 -24.57
CA SER A 59 -6.06 -0.37 -25.83
C SER A 59 -6.73 -1.72 -25.62
N HIS A 60 -8.01 -1.72 -25.29
CA HIS A 60 -8.84 -2.92 -25.31
C HIS A 60 -8.96 -3.37 -26.77
N ILE A 61 -8.10 -4.30 -27.20
CA ILE A 61 -8.35 -5.10 -28.40
C ILE A 61 -9.50 -6.06 -28.03
N TYR A 62 -10.64 -5.86 -28.70
CA TYR A 62 -11.83 -6.70 -28.64
C TYR A 62 -11.61 -8.05 -29.33
#